data_AF-A0A7K2ZUG0-F1
#
_entry.id   AF-A0A7K2ZUG0-F1
#
_cell.length_a   1.000
_cell.length_b   1.000
_cell.length_c   1.000
_cell.angle_alpha   90.00
_cell.angle_beta   90.00
_cell.angle_gamma   90.00
#
_symmetry.space_group_name_H-M   'P 1'
#
loop_
_entity.id
_entity.type
_entity.pdbx_description
1 polymer ?
#
loop_
_entity_poly.entity_id
_entity_poly.type
_entity_poly.pdbx_seq_one_letter_code
_entity_poly.pdbx_strand_id
1 'polypeptide(L)'
;MTLPHDDHEVRAHLVRSPGGYTVREGGWAVADDEPLTTTASGGPSATVTNRQGLTARVIGLRGYDAADVCTYKDANAVGPCSATPALTAVARAGETVLVGLHALARATAPGGDLPTRLPEAPVVTVSGTLVTVTWPDCGEQSVNLSTFCPWDGQIPGE
;
A
#
# COMPACT_ATOMS: atom_id res chain seq x y z
N MET A 1 1.93 3.17 -10.75
CA MET A 1 1.49 4.58 -10.76
C MET A 1 1.27 5.03 -9.34
N THR A 2 1.55 6.30 -9.03
CA THR A 2 1.39 6.90 -7.71
C THR A 2 0.59 8.20 -7.83
N LEU A 3 -0.37 8.39 -6.93
CA LEU A 3 -1.18 9.61 -6.76
C LEU A 3 -1.06 10.07 -5.29
N PRO A 4 -0.18 11.04 -4.99
CA PRO A 4 -0.01 11.55 -3.63
C PRO A 4 -1.09 12.57 -3.25
N HIS A 5 -1.48 12.56 -1.98
CA HIS A 5 -2.37 13.53 -1.35
C HIS A 5 -1.98 13.70 0.13
N ASP A 6 -1.36 14.82 0.48
CA ASP A 6 -0.81 15.07 1.83
C ASP A 6 0.11 13.93 2.35
N ASP A 7 -0.25 13.31 3.46
CA ASP A 7 0.43 12.16 4.08
C ASP A 7 -0.03 10.80 3.53
N HIS A 8 -0.87 10.82 2.49
CA HIS A 8 -1.43 9.65 1.81
C HIS A 8 -0.92 9.52 0.38
N GLU A 9 -0.89 8.28 -0.10
CA GLU A 9 -0.52 7.95 -1.46
C GLU A 9 -1.37 6.78 -1.96
N VAL A 10 -2.11 6.98 -3.04
CA VAL A 10 -2.71 5.85 -3.77
C VAL A 10 -1.70 5.32 -4.77
N ARG A 11 -1.36 4.04 -4.63
CA ARG A 11 -0.52 3.29 -5.56
C ARG A 11 -1.38 2.33 -6.35
N ALA A 12 -1.20 2.34 -7.66
CA ALA A 12 -1.93 1.48 -8.57
C ALA A 12 -0.98 0.73 -9.51
N HIS A 13 -1.23 -0.57 -9.67
CA HIS A 13 -0.41 -1.49 -10.43
C HIS A 13 -1.27 -2.21 -11.46
N LEU A 14 -0.76 -2.29 -12.70
CA LEU A 14 -1.29 -3.18 -13.73
C LEU A 14 -0.34 -4.38 -13.82
N VAL A 15 -0.78 -5.52 -13.29
CA VAL A 15 -0.02 -6.77 -13.31
C VAL A 15 -0.49 -7.59 -14.51
N ARG A 16 0.43 -7.93 -15.40
CA ARG A 16 0.20 -8.88 -16.51
C ARG A 16 0.89 -10.18 -16.19
N SER A 17 0.16 -11.27 -16.24
CA SER A 17 0.67 -12.58 -15.87
C SER A 17 0.18 -13.69 -16.80
N PRO A 18 1.03 -14.66 -17.18
CA PRO A 18 0.58 -15.89 -17.83
C PRO A 18 -0.16 -16.87 -16.90
N GLY A 19 -0.07 -16.70 -15.58
CA GLY A 19 -0.58 -17.65 -14.59
C GLY A 19 -0.95 -17.03 -13.24
N GLY A 20 -1.20 -17.88 -12.24
CA GLY A 20 -1.44 -17.44 -10.87
C GLY A 20 -0.12 -17.10 -10.16
N TYR A 21 0.14 -15.82 -9.89
CA TYR A 21 1.29 -15.40 -9.07
C TYR A 21 0.85 -14.60 -7.86
N THR A 22 1.55 -14.80 -6.74
CA THR A 22 1.43 -13.92 -5.58
C THR A 22 2.12 -12.60 -5.88
N VAL A 23 1.39 -11.51 -5.72
CA VAL A 23 1.91 -10.15 -5.76
C VAL A 23 1.99 -9.61 -4.34
N ARG A 24 3.09 -8.96 -4.01
CA ARG A 24 3.29 -8.28 -2.72
C ARG A 24 3.65 -6.82 -2.95
N GLU A 25 2.96 -5.93 -2.24
CA GLU A 25 3.26 -4.49 -2.20
C GLU A 25 3.65 -4.09 -0.78
N GLY A 26 4.87 -3.55 -0.62
CA GLY A 26 5.36 -3.05 0.65
C GLY A 26 5.00 -1.58 0.87
N GLY A 27 4.60 -1.26 2.11
CA GLY A 27 4.49 0.09 2.61
C GLY A 27 5.84 0.67 3.07
N TRP A 28 5.77 1.72 3.88
CA TRP A 28 6.94 2.34 4.48
C TRP A 28 7.48 1.49 5.63
N ALA A 29 8.78 1.21 5.62
CA ALA A 29 9.45 0.58 6.75
C ALA A 29 9.57 1.59 7.90
N VAL A 30 9.17 1.17 9.10
CA VAL A 30 9.37 1.94 10.33
C VAL A 30 10.40 1.20 11.17
N ALA A 31 11.29 1.96 11.82
CA ALA A 31 12.32 1.41 12.68
C ALA A 31 12.29 2.07 14.07
N ASP A 32 12.84 1.34 15.03
CA ASP A 32 13.06 1.78 16.40
C ASP A 32 14.16 0.93 17.07
N ASP A 33 14.57 1.35 18.27
CA ASP A 33 15.47 0.59 19.14
C ASP A 33 14.77 -0.59 19.84
N GLU A 34 13.43 -0.56 19.86
CA GLU A 34 12.57 -1.56 20.49
C GLU A 34 11.59 -2.17 19.47
N PRO A 35 11.01 -3.35 19.75
CA PRO A 35 9.97 -3.93 18.91
C PRO A 35 8.81 -2.97 18.66
N LEU A 36 8.36 -2.90 17.41
CA LEU A 36 7.28 -2.00 16.99
C LEU A 36 5.90 -2.58 17.30
N THR A 37 4.91 -1.71 17.49
CA THR A 37 3.50 -2.12 17.57
C THR A 37 2.99 -2.41 16.16
N THR A 38 2.42 -3.60 15.96
CA THR A 38 1.94 -4.07 14.65
C THR A 38 0.49 -4.52 14.71
N THR A 39 -0.30 -4.16 13.72
CA THR A 39 -1.70 -4.58 13.60
C THR A 39 -2.00 -5.04 12.17
N ALA A 40 -2.57 -6.23 11.99
CA ALA A 40 -3.14 -6.70 10.73
C ALA A 40 -4.56 -7.20 11.01
N SER A 41 -5.56 -6.68 10.28
CA SER A 41 -6.97 -6.84 10.65
C SER A 41 -7.68 -8.01 9.97
N GLY A 42 -6.96 -9.05 9.53
CA GLY A 42 -7.53 -10.20 8.80
C GLY A 42 -8.10 -9.89 7.41
N GLY A 43 -8.14 -8.61 7.02
CA GLY A 43 -8.42 -8.12 5.67
C GLY A 43 -7.20 -7.38 5.11
N PRO A 44 -7.34 -6.63 4.01
CA PRO A 44 -6.22 -5.99 3.34
C PRO A 44 -5.83 -4.66 4.04
N SER A 45 -5.63 -4.66 5.36
CA SER A 45 -5.12 -3.49 6.10
C SER A 45 -4.09 -3.91 7.13
N ALA A 46 -2.92 -3.26 7.10
CA ALA A 46 -1.86 -3.46 8.09
C ALA A 46 -1.24 -2.12 8.50
N THR A 47 -0.87 -2.02 9.78
CA THR A 47 -0.32 -0.82 10.41
C THR A 47 0.90 -1.20 11.24
N VAL A 48 1.90 -0.32 11.22
CA VAL A 48 3.11 -0.39 12.06
C VAL A 48 3.32 0.96 12.72
N THR A 49 3.55 0.97 14.03
CA THR A 49 3.79 2.19 14.80
C THR A 49 4.99 2.01 15.72
N ASN A 50 5.90 2.98 15.73
CA ASN A 50 7.02 3.01 16.67
C ASN A 50 6.68 3.75 17.97
N ARG A 51 7.57 3.71 18.97
CA ARG A 51 7.31 4.31 20.30
C ARG A 51 7.16 5.82 20.26
N GLN A 52 7.68 6.46 19.21
CA GLN A 52 7.59 7.91 19.00
C GLN A 52 6.32 8.32 18.22
N GLY A 53 5.41 7.38 17.95
CA GLY A 53 4.15 7.64 17.26
C GLY A 53 4.29 7.84 15.74
N LEU A 54 5.42 7.47 15.13
CA LEU A 54 5.51 7.37 13.66
C LEU A 54 4.80 6.10 13.22
N THR A 55 3.81 6.26 12.34
CA THR A 55 2.93 5.19 11.88
C THR A 55 2.98 5.06 10.37
N ALA A 56 3.28 3.86 9.89
CA ALA A 56 3.07 3.47 8.50
C ALA A 56 1.82 2.57 8.40
N ARG A 57 0.99 2.82 7.38
CA ARG A 57 -0.21 2.02 7.13
C ARG A 57 -0.36 1.72 5.65
N VAL A 58 -0.88 0.54 5.35
CA VAL A 58 -1.35 0.15 4.02
C VAL A 58 -2.78 -0.36 4.07
N ILE A 59 -3.57 -0.04 3.06
CA ILE A 59 -4.94 -0.52 2.87
C ILE A 59 -5.14 -0.90 1.40
N GLY A 60 -5.55 -2.13 1.12
CA GLY A 60 -5.96 -2.54 -0.22
C GLY A 60 -7.32 -1.94 -0.55
N LEU A 61 -7.35 -1.06 -1.56
CA LEU A 61 -8.57 -0.45 -2.08
C LEU A 61 -9.20 -1.30 -3.20
N ARG A 62 -8.38 -2.01 -3.97
CA ARG A 62 -8.84 -2.91 -5.04
C ARG A 62 -7.86 -4.06 -5.28
N GLY A 63 -8.40 -5.27 -5.40
CA GLY A 63 -7.68 -6.46 -5.90
C GLY A 63 -6.73 -7.12 -4.91
N TYR A 64 -6.42 -6.47 -3.78
CA TYR A 64 -5.66 -7.08 -2.69
C TYR A 64 -6.54 -7.96 -1.81
N ASP A 65 -6.01 -9.13 -1.44
CA ASP A 65 -6.72 -10.16 -0.68
C ASP A 65 -6.46 -10.03 0.83
N ALA A 66 -5.23 -9.67 1.20
CA ALA A 66 -4.80 -9.63 2.59
C ALA A 66 -3.69 -8.59 2.82
N ALA A 67 -3.39 -8.36 4.09
CA ALA A 67 -2.26 -7.56 4.54
C ALA A 67 -1.56 -8.25 5.72
N ASP A 68 -0.26 -8.00 5.84
CA ASP A 68 0.56 -8.51 6.93
C ASP A 68 1.67 -7.51 7.28
N VAL A 69 2.44 -7.79 8.32
CA VAL A 69 3.61 -7.00 8.70
C VAL A 69 4.86 -7.86 8.67
N CYS A 70 5.82 -7.49 7.81
CA CYS A 70 7.14 -8.10 7.81
C CYS A 70 8.01 -7.42 8.87
N THR A 71 8.36 -8.14 9.93
CA THR A 71 9.25 -7.68 10.99
C THR A 71 10.67 -8.19 10.79
N TYR A 72 11.65 -7.36 11.15
CA TYR A 72 13.05 -7.69 11.05
C TYR A 72 13.82 -7.19 12.27
N LYS A 73 14.89 -7.90 12.60
CA LYS A 73 15.84 -7.53 13.66
C LYS A 73 17.25 -7.49 13.09
N ASP A 74 18.00 -6.47 13.47
CA ASP A 74 19.40 -6.26 13.07
C ASP A 74 19.61 -6.27 11.54
N ALA A 75 18.58 -5.86 10.80
CA ALA A 75 18.51 -5.92 9.33
C ALA A 75 18.25 -4.55 8.67
N ASN A 76 18.36 -3.46 9.44
CA ASN A 76 18.14 -2.10 8.96
C ASN A 76 19.23 -1.16 9.47
N ALA A 77 19.59 -0.15 8.69
CA ALA A 77 20.62 0.84 9.04
C ALA A 77 20.13 1.87 10.08
N VAL A 78 18.81 2.02 10.25
CA VAL A 78 18.20 3.07 11.08
C VAL A 78 17.74 2.61 12.47
N GLY A 79 17.96 1.34 12.82
CA GLY A 79 17.63 0.79 14.14
C GLY A 79 17.66 -0.74 14.18
N PRO A 80 17.82 -1.35 15.36
CA PRO A 80 17.89 -2.79 15.55
C PRO A 80 16.54 -3.49 15.32
N CYS A 81 15.41 -2.78 15.42
CA CYS A 81 14.10 -3.33 15.10
C CYS A 81 13.48 -2.56 13.94
N SER A 82 12.91 -3.28 12.97
CA SER A 82 12.12 -2.66 11.90
C SER A 82 10.91 -3.51 11.54
N ALA A 83 9.88 -2.85 11.01
CA ALA A 83 8.68 -3.51 10.53
C ALA A 83 8.12 -2.76 9.31
N THR A 84 7.61 -3.51 8.34
CA THR A 84 7.04 -2.99 7.09
C THR A 84 5.66 -3.60 6.89
N PRO A 85 4.57 -2.81 6.89
CA PRO A 85 3.26 -3.31 6.50
C PRO A 85 3.26 -3.65 5.00
N ALA A 86 2.59 -4.72 4.60
CA ALA A 86 2.55 -5.17 3.22
C ALA A 86 1.16 -5.67 2.83
N LEU A 87 0.81 -5.49 1.57
CA LEU A 87 -0.39 -6.03 0.93
C LEU A 87 -0.02 -7.25 0.09
N THR A 88 -0.93 -8.21 0.01
CA THR A 88 -0.78 -9.41 -0.83
C THR A 88 -2.02 -9.67 -1.66
N ALA A 89 -1.81 -10.07 -2.91
CA ALA A 89 -2.85 -10.48 -3.84
C ALA A 89 -2.42 -11.72 -4.63
N VAL A 90 -3.39 -12.42 -5.23
CA VAL A 90 -3.12 -13.37 -6.30
C VAL A 90 -3.49 -12.76 -7.65
N ALA A 91 -2.47 -12.40 -8.45
CA ALA A 91 -2.67 -12.03 -9.84
C ALA A 91 -3.00 -13.28 -10.66
N ARG A 92 -4.11 -13.24 -11.40
CA ARG A 92 -4.54 -14.34 -12.28
C ARG A 92 -3.93 -14.18 -13.67
N ALA A 93 -4.07 -15.21 -14.49
CA ALA A 93 -3.71 -15.11 -15.91
C ALA A 93 -4.45 -13.93 -16.57
N GLY A 94 -3.74 -13.14 -17.38
CA GLY A 94 -4.23 -11.91 -17.99
C GLY A 94 -3.82 -10.66 -17.20
N GLU A 95 -4.72 -9.66 -17.18
CA GLU A 95 -4.49 -8.37 -16.53
C GLU A 95 -5.18 -8.30 -15.17
N THR A 96 -4.45 -7.85 -14.15
CA THR A 96 -4.98 -7.59 -12.80
C THR A 96 -4.62 -6.16 -12.41
N VAL A 97 -5.61 -5.34 -12.06
CA VAL A 97 -5.39 -4.01 -11.48
C VAL A 97 -5.46 -4.10 -9.96
N LEU A 98 -4.37 -3.72 -9.30
CA LEU A 98 -4.24 -3.66 -7.86
C LEU A 98 -4.12 -2.20 -7.43
N VAL A 99 -4.86 -1.79 -6.40
CA VAL A 99 -4.82 -0.42 -5.86
C VAL A 99 -4.70 -0.47 -4.35
N GLY A 100 -3.67 0.17 -3.81
CA GLY A 100 -3.39 0.31 -2.39
C GLY A 100 -3.33 1.77 -1.97
N LEU A 101 -3.82 2.08 -0.77
CA LEU A 101 -3.59 3.33 -0.06
C LEU A 101 -2.44 3.14 0.92
N HIS A 102 -1.47 4.05 0.86
CA HIS A 102 -0.33 4.09 1.75
C HIS A 102 -0.40 5.38 2.56
N ALA A 103 -0.10 5.31 3.85
CA ALA A 103 0.01 6.49 4.70
C ALA A 103 1.27 6.41 5.56
N LEU A 104 1.92 7.55 5.78
CA LEU A 104 3.03 7.70 6.71
C LEU A 104 2.86 9.00 7.49
N ALA A 105 2.52 8.89 8.77
CA ALA A 105 2.20 10.05 9.60
C ALA A 105 2.82 9.91 10.99
N ARG A 106 3.05 11.05 11.65
CA ARG A 106 3.46 11.11 13.05
C ARG A 106 2.38 11.81 13.86
N ALA A 107 2.00 11.24 15.00
CA ALA A 107 1.14 11.94 15.96
C ALA A 107 1.82 13.26 16.39
N THR A 108 1.08 14.37 16.33
CA THR A 108 1.61 15.71 16.63
C THR A 108 1.77 15.99 18.14
N ALA A 109 1.30 15.08 19.01
CA ALA A 109 1.49 15.16 20.46
C ALA A 109 1.77 13.77 21.09
N PRO A 110 2.62 13.68 22.14
CA PRO A 110 2.80 12.45 22.91
C PRO A 110 1.49 12.04 23.60
N GLY A 111 0.96 10.86 23.28
CA GLY A 111 -0.32 10.39 23.80
C GLY A 111 -1.55 11.03 23.15
N GLY A 112 -1.37 11.87 22.12
CA GLY A 112 -2.45 12.21 21.23
C GLY A 112 -2.83 10.95 20.44
N ASP A 113 -4.13 10.73 20.25
CA ASP A 113 -4.56 9.78 19.23
C ASP A 113 -3.80 10.12 17.94
N LEU A 114 -3.34 9.10 17.21
CA LEU A 114 -3.14 9.27 15.78
C LEU A 114 -4.38 9.98 15.22
N PRO A 115 -4.35 10.64 14.06
CA PRO A 115 -5.60 10.79 13.31
C PRO A 115 -6.19 9.37 13.10
N THR A 116 -6.97 8.91 14.07
CA THR A 116 -7.65 7.61 14.14
C THR A 116 -8.73 7.58 13.07
N ARG A 117 -9.15 8.78 12.65
CA ARG A 117 -9.66 9.02 11.32
C ARG A 117 -8.50 9.21 10.35
N LEU A 118 -8.26 8.18 9.55
CA LEU A 118 -7.98 8.45 8.13
C LEU A 118 -8.95 9.55 7.68
N PRO A 119 -8.55 10.52 6.83
CA PRO A 119 -9.54 11.17 5.98
C PRO A 119 -10.42 10.07 5.37
N GLU A 120 -11.70 10.37 5.15
CA GLU A 120 -12.63 9.42 4.52
C GLU A 120 -11.91 8.75 3.35
N ALA A 121 -11.78 7.41 3.36
CA ALA A 121 -10.87 6.75 2.43
C ALA A 121 -11.26 7.14 0.99
N PRO A 122 -10.29 7.42 0.11
CA PRO A 122 -10.63 7.84 -1.25
C PRO A 122 -11.46 6.76 -1.92
N VAL A 123 -12.46 7.18 -2.69
CA VAL A 123 -13.27 6.26 -3.46
C VAL A 123 -12.49 5.90 -4.72
N VAL A 124 -12.26 4.60 -4.93
CA VAL A 124 -11.55 4.10 -6.10
C VAL A 124 -12.50 3.32 -7.00
N THR A 125 -12.58 3.74 -8.25
CA THR A 125 -13.24 2.98 -9.31
C THR A 125 -12.21 2.54 -10.35
N VAL A 126 -12.44 1.36 -10.93
CA VAL A 126 -11.56 0.77 -11.94
C VAL A 126 -12.41 0.26 -13.10
N SER A 127 -12.13 0.77 -14.29
CA SER A 127 -12.74 0.36 -15.56
C SER A 127 -11.64 -0.07 -16.53
N GLY A 128 -11.46 -1.38 -16.72
CA GLY A 128 -10.30 -1.92 -17.43
C GLY A 128 -9.00 -1.49 -16.75
N THR A 129 -8.18 -0.71 -17.46
CA THR A 129 -6.91 -0.15 -16.97
C THR A 129 -7.02 1.31 -16.51
N LEU A 130 -8.20 1.92 -16.60
CA LEU A 130 -8.47 3.26 -16.08
C LEU A 130 -8.79 3.17 -14.59
N VAL A 131 -7.94 3.79 -13.77
CA VAL A 131 -8.13 3.96 -12.34
C VAL A 131 -8.54 5.39 -12.07
N THR A 132 -9.65 5.56 -11.36
CA THR A 132 -10.18 6.86 -10.96
C THR A 132 -10.25 6.89 -9.43
N VAL A 133 -9.63 7.92 -8.86
CA VAL A 133 -9.54 8.16 -7.42
C VAL A 133 -10.27 9.45 -7.12
N THR A 134 -11.30 9.38 -6.28
CA THR A 134 -11.99 10.56 -5.75
C THR A 134 -11.53 10.79 -4.32
N TRP A 135 -10.77 11.85 -4.12
CA TRP A 135 -10.37 12.32 -2.80
C TRP A 135 -11.51 13.13 -2.18
N PRO A 136 -11.76 13.02 -0.86
CA PRO A 136 -12.88 13.70 -0.21
C PRO A 136 -12.86 15.23 -0.34
N ASP A 137 -11.69 15.82 -0.47
CA ASP A 137 -11.41 17.25 -0.37
C ASP A 137 -10.83 17.87 -1.65
N CYS A 138 -10.14 17.09 -2.49
CA CYS A 138 -9.51 17.61 -3.71
C CYS A 138 -10.20 17.21 -5.02
N GLY A 139 -11.28 16.42 -4.97
CA GLY A 139 -12.01 15.96 -6.15
C GLY A 139 -11.38 14.73 -6.82
N GLU A 140 -11.57 14.60 -8.14
CA GLU A 140 -11.25 13.37 -8.87
C GLU A 140 -9.93 13.46 -9.64
N GLN A 141 -9.14 12.38 -9.58
CA GLN A 141 -7.95 12.15 -10.39
C GLN A 141 -8.06 10.81 -11.12
N SER A 142 -7.76 10.80 -12.41
CA SER A 142 -7.87 9.60 -13.25
C SER A 142 -6.57 9.30 -13.97
N VAL A 143 -6.23 8.02 -14.07
CA VAL A 143 -5.03 7.53 -14.74
C VAL A 143 -5.30 6.23 -15.48
N ASN A 144 -4.86 6.14 -16.73
CA ASN A 144 -4.85 4.88 -17.46
C ASN A 144 -3.49 4.18 -17.27
N LEU A 145 -3.47 3.03 -16.59
CA LEU A 145 -2.23 2.31 -16.29
C LEU A 145 -1.56 1.71 -17.53
N SER A 146 -2.30 1.49 -18.61
CA SER A 146 -1.74 0.93 -19.85
C SER A 146 -0.88 1.92 -20.63
N THR A 147 -0.91 3.21 -20.29
CA THR A 147 -0.15 4.24 -21.02
C THR A 147 1.27 4.44 -20.50
N PHE A 148 1.62 3.89 -19.33
CA PHE A 148 2.90 4.16 -18.66
C PHE A 148 3.98 3.09 -18.89
N CYS A 149 3.59 1.87 -19.27
CA CYS A 149 4.54 0.81 -19.64
C CYS A 149 4.05 0.12 -20.93
N PRO A 150 4.66 0.41 -22.10
CA PRO A 150 4.48 -0.47 -23.24
C PRO A 150 5.01 -1.85 -22.84
N TRP A 151 4.10 -2.81 -22.71
CA TRP A 151 4.46 -4.22 -22.59
C TRP A 151 4.79 -4.71 -24.00
N ASP A 152 5.94 -5.35 -24.16
CA ASP A 152 6.42 -5.88 -25.45
C ASP A 152 5.65 -7.11 -25.93
N GLY A 153 4.66 -7.57 -25.15
CA GLY A 153 3.84 -8.72 -25.49
C GLY A 153 4.53 -10.06 -25.25
N GLN A 154 5.76 -10.07 -24.72
CA GLN A 154 6.50 -11.32 -24.55
C GLN A 154 6.21 -11.94 -23.19
N ILE A 155 5.75 -13.19 -23.23
CA ILE A 155 5.66 -14.08 -22.08
C ILE A 155 6.86 -15.03 -22.18
N PRO A 156 7.78 -15.05 -21.19
CA PRO A 156 8.90 -15.99 -21.23
C PRO A 156 8.37 -17.44 -21.27
N GLY A 157 8.58 -18.12 -22.40
CA GLY A 157 8.24 -19.54 -22.57
C GLY A 157 7.09 -19.87 -23.54
N GLU A 158 6.53 -18.91 -24.26
CA GLU A 158 5.72 -19.14 -25.47
C GLU A 158 6.49 -18.82 -26.76
#